data_AF-A0A3M1XYT7-F1
#
_entry.id   AF-A0A3M1XYT7-F1
#
_cell.length_a   1.000
_cell.length_b   1.000
_cell.length_c   1.000
_cell.angle_alpha   90.00
_cell.angle_beta   90.00
_cell.angle_gamma   90.00
#
_symmetry.space_group_name_H-M   'P 1'
#
loop_
_entity.id
_entity.type
_entity.pdbx_description
1 polymer ?
#
loop_
_entity_poly.entity_id
_entity_poly.type
_entity_poly.pdbx_seq_one_letter_code
_entity_poly.pdbx_strand_id
1 'polypeptide(L)'
;MFNYTNVEAGVRLELITVNPKHDQSFLYHSIEAGSKEEALRQMSDYVVKNNQVKNSYTVQWAQKGSGELHTSYFRARDIYGVLEKFYHGRDKGDFTIFSITLNP
;
A
#
# COMPACT_ATOMS: atom_id res chain seq x y z
N MET A 1 -9.71 -5.03 -1.64
CA MET A 1 -10.29 -5.28 -0.30
C MET A 1 -10.14 -4.02 0.51
N PHE A 2 -11.03 -3.71 1.45
CA PHE A 2 -10.83 -2.59 2.38
C PHE A 2 -11.21 -2.97 3.81
N ASN A 3 -10.54 -2.36 4.79
CA ASN A 3 -10.73 -2.62 6.21
C ASN A 3 -10.99 -1.30 6.96
N TYR A 4 -11.76 -1.39 8.05
CA TYR A 4 -11.92 -0.28 8.99
C TYR A 4 -11.23 -0.58 10.31
N THR A 5 -10.60 0.44 10.86
CA THR A 5 -10.03 0.40 12.21
C THR A 5 -10.54 1.64 12.96
N ASN A 6 -10.97 1.46 14.21
CA ASN A 6 -11.34 2.60 15.05
C ASN A 6 -10.08 3.33 15.51
N VAL A 7 -10.08 4.65 15.44
CA VAL A 7 -9.02 5.53 15.95
C VAL A 7 -9.63 6.54 16.91
N GLU A 8 -8.82 7.20 17.75
CA GLU A 8 -9.34 8.10 18.80
C GLU A 8 -10.31 9.18 18.30
N ALA A 9 -10.08 9.69 17.08
CA ALA A 9 -10.86 10.77 16.47
C ALA A 9 -11.88 10.28 15.42
N GLY A 10 -12.12 8.97 15.27
CA GLY A 10 -13.05 8.45 14.27
C GLY A 10 -12.68 7.07 13.74
N VAL A 11 -12.62 6.94 12.42
CA VAL A 11 -12.32 5.67 11.73
C VAL A 11 -11.21 5.86 10.71
N ARG A 12 -10.33 4.86 10.63
CA ARG A 12 -9.36 4.71 9.55
C ARG A 12 -9.89 3.68 8.56
N LEU A 13 -9.95 4.05 7.28
CA LEU A 13 -10.25 3.17 6.16
C LEU A 13 -8.96 2.86 5.41
N GLU A 14 -8.63 1.57 5.31
CA GLU A 14 -7.46 1.07 4.60
C GLU A 14 -7.88 0.31 3.36
N LEU A 15 -7.44 0.76 2.19
CA LEU A 15 -7.65 0.10 0.92
C LEU A 15 -6.42 -0.76 0.60
N ILE A 16 -6.64 -2.06 0.39
CA ILE A 16 -5.61 -3.08 0.21
C ILE A 16 -5.74 -3.69 -1.19
N THR A 17 -4.61 -3.77 -1.90
CA THR A 17 -4.49 -4.57 -3.13
C THR A 17 -3.95 -5.95 -2.81
N VAL A 18 -4.52 -6.98 -3.44
CA VAL A 18 -4.08 -8.36 -3.29
C VAL A 18 -3.53 -8.82 -4.63
N ASN A 19 -2.34 -9.42 -4.62
CA ASN A 19 -1.80 -10.15 -5.75
C ASN A 19 -2.15 -11.64 -5.58
N PRO A 20 -3.17 -12.15 -6.29
CA PRO A 20 -3.66 -13.52 -6.10
C PRO A 20 -2.66 -14.60 -6.53
N LYS A 21 -1.62 -14.25 -7.30
CA LYS A 21 -0.60 -15.21 -7.73
C LYS A 21 0.39 -15.57 -6.63
N HIS A 22 0.66 -14.65 -5.70
CA HIS A 22 1.68 -14.81 -4.67
C HIS A 22 1.10 -14.70 -3.24
N ASP A 23 -0.23 -14.62 -3.13
CA ASP A 23 -0.96 -14.39 -1.88
C ASP A 23 -0.43 -13.20 -1.06
N GLN A 24 -0.01 -12.14 -1.76
CA GLN A 24 0.59 -10.95 -1.16
C GLN A 24 -0.39 -9.79 -1.17
N SER A 25 -0.56 -9.13 -0.02
CA SER A 25 -1.47 -8.01 0.15
C SER A 25 -0.72 -6.73 0.54
N PHE A 26 -0.89 -5.65 -0.23
CA PHE A 26 -0.18 -4.38 -0.01
C PHE A 26 -1.16 -3.24 0.28
N LEU A 27 -0.74 -2.26 1.08
CA LEU A 27 -1.53 -1.07 1.31
C LEU A 27 -1.54 -0.20 0.05
N TYR A 28 -2.74 0.04 -0.47
CA TYR A 28 -2.94 0.96 -1.58
C TYR A 28 -3.06 2.40 -1.08
N HIS A 29 -3.93 2.63 -0.09
CA HIS A 29 -4.12 3.94 0.53
C HIS A 29 -4.84 3.81 1.87
N SER A 30 -4.63 4.77 2.78
CA SER A 30 -5.34 4.89 4.04
C SER A 30 -5.88 6.31 4.19
N ILE A 31 -7.08 6.42 4.77
CA ILE A 31 -7.76 7.69 5.08
C ILE A 31 -8.32 7.61 6.49
N GLU A 32 -8.19 8.70 7.25
CA GLU A 32 -8.86 8.87 8.54
C GLU A 32 -9.98 9.89 8.41
N ALA A 33 -11.15 9.59 8.95
CA ALA A 33 -12.32 10.46 8.92
C ALA A 33 -13.19 10.26 10.18
N GLY A 34 -14.11 11.19 10.45
CA GLY A 34 -14.97 11.13 11.64
C GLY A 34 -16.01 10.01 11.58
N SER A 35 -16.37 9.54 10.39
CA SER A 35 -17.36 8.47 10.17
C SER A 35 -16.97 7.54 9.02
N LYS A 36 -17.58 6.35 8.96
CA LYS A 36 -17.32 5.36 7.90
C LYS A 36 -17.79 5.87 6.54
N GLU A 37 -18.93 6.55 6.52
CA GLU A 37 -19.52 7.16 5.35
C GLU A 37 -18.60 8.22 4.76
N GLU A 38 -18.04 9.08 5.62
CA GLU A 38 -17.08 10.10 5.22
C GLU A 38 -15.80 9.48 4.68
N ALA A 39 -15.24 8.47 5.37
CA ALA A 39 -14.04 7.76 4.93
C ALA A 39 -14.24 7.12 3.54
N LEU A 40 -15.38 6.49 3.29
CA LEU A 40 -15.71 5.90 1.98
C LEU A 40 -15.80 6.96 0.89
N ARG A 41 -16.48 8.07 1.18
CA ARG A 41 -16.64 9.16 0.20
C ARG A 41 -15.28 9.71 -0.21
N GLN A 42 -14.42 10.00 0.77
CA GLN A 42 -13.06 10.47 0.52
C GLN A 42 -12.22 9.43 -0.22
N MET A 43 -12.33 8.14 0.11
CA MET A 43 -11.61 7.06 -0.59
C MET A 43 -12.08 6.89 -2.03
N SER A 44 -13.39 6.98 -2.28
CA SER A 44 -13.97 6.95 -3.62
C SER A 44 -13.47 8.12 -4.45
N ASP A 45 -13.49 9.34 -3.89
CA ASP A 45 -12.94 10.52 -4.53
C ASP A 45 -11.45 10.35 -4.84
N TYR A 46 -10.67 9.79 -3.91
CA TYR A 46 -9.25 9.52 -4.10
C TYR A 46 -8.98 8.54 -5.24
N VAL A 47 -9.70 7.41 -5.30
CA VAL A 47 -9.52 6.39 -6.35
C VAL A 47 -9.83 6.97 -7.73
N VAL A 48 -10.86 7.82 -7.84
CA VAL A 48 -11.27 8.43 -9.11
C VAL A 48 -10.32 9.56 -9.54
N LYS A 49 -9.89 10.43 -8.62
CA LYS A 49 -9.19 11.68 -8.97
C LYS A 49 -7.67 11.62 -8.82
N ASN A 50 -7.15 10.91 -7.82
CA ASN A 50 -5.77 11.08 -7.36
C ASN A 50 -4.80 9.96 -7.73
N ASN A 51 -5.22 9.01 -8.58
CA ASN A 51 -4.31 7.98 -9.09
C ASN A 51 -3.17 8.58 -9.96
N GLN A 52 -3.30 9.84 -10.42
CA GLN A 52 -2.35 10.49 -11.33
C GLN A 52 -1.30 11.38 -10.64
N VAL A 53 -1.46 11.74 -9.37
CA VAL A 53 -0.60 12.74 -8.69
C VAL A 53 0.63 12.10 -8.04
N LYS A 54 0.66 10.77 -7.93
CA LYS A 54 1.73 10.03 -7.24
C LYS A 54 2.73 9.46 -8.22
N ASN A 55 4.00 9.55 -7.84
CA ASN A 55 5.10 8.89 -8.51
C ASN A 55 4.89 7.37 -8.52
N SER A 56 5.26 6.74 -9.64
CA SER A 56 5.19 5.30 -9.81
C SER A 56 6.56 4.69 -9.49
N TYR A 57 6.59 3.63 -8.69
CA TYR A 57 7.81 2.94 -8.29
C TYR A 57 7.73 1.46 -8.63
N THR A 58 8.85 0.90 -9.04
CA THR A 58 9.07 -0.54 -9.21
C THR A 58 9.95 -1.03 -8.07
N VAL A 59 9.48 -2.03 -7.33
CA VAL A 59 10.18 -2.62 -6.19
C VAL A 59 10.49 -4.07 -6.50
N GLN A 60 11.76 -4.45 -6.39
CA GLN A 60 12.18 -5.85 -6.48
C GLN A 60 12.52 -6.38 -5.09
N TRP A 61 11.94 -7.51 -4.73
CA TRP A 61 12.02 -8.06 -3.39
C TRP A 61 11.90 -9.59 -3.39
N ALA A 62 12.36 -10.25 -2.32
CA ALA A 62 12.15 -11.67 -2.09
C ALA A 62 11.73 -11.90 -0.64
N GLN A 63 10.96 -12.95 -0.39
CA GLN A 63 10.74 -13.43 0.97
C GLN A 63 12.02 -14.14 1.45
N LYS A 64 12.39 -13.94 2.72
CA LYS A 64 13.57 -14.55 3.32
C LYS A 64 13.45 -16.08 3.28
N GLY A 65 14.49 -16.73 2.77
CA GLY A 65 14.48 -18.18 2.57
C GLY A 65 13.78 -18.63 1.29
N SER A 66 13.08 -17.74 0.57
CA SER A 66 12.65 -18.01 -0.81
C SER A 66 13.79 -17.67 -1.77
N GLY A 67 13.95 -18.50 -2.81
CA GLY A 67 14.86 -18.22 -3.93
C GLY A 67 14.20 -17.41 -5.05
N GLU A 68 12.97 -16.92 -4.85
CA GLU A 68 12.17 -16.28 -5.89
C GLU A 68 12.25 -14.75 -5.77
N LEU A 69 12.55 -14.09 -6.90
CA LEU A 69 12.54 -12.63 -7.00
C LEU A 69 11.18 -12.16 -7.50
N HIS A 70 10.53 -11.32 -6.70
CA HIS A 70 9.26 -10.68 -7.05
C HIS A 70 9.48 -9.24 -7.51
N THR A 71 8.66 -8.80 -8.47
CA THR A 71 8.55 -7.40 -8.88
C THR A 71 7.16 -6.88 -8.53
N SER A 72 7.07 -5.75 -7.86
CA SER A 72 5.80 -5.13 -7.46
C SER A 72 5.82 -3.63 -7.73
N TYR A 73 4.65 -3.07 -8.03
CA TYR A 73 4.50 -1.68 -8.41
C TYR A 73 3.73 -0.90 -7.35
N PHE A 74 4.25 0.27 -6.98
CA PHE A 74 3.67 1.12 -5.95
C PHE A 74 3.51 2.54 -6.46
N ARG A 75 2.43 3.21 -6.04
CA ARG A 75 2.30 4.67 -6.20
C ARG A 75 2.48 5.37 -4.87
N ALA A 76 3.44 6.27 -4.76
CA ALA A 76 3.71 7.01 -3.53
C ALA A 76 4.25 8.41 -3.85
N ARG A 77 4.34 9.28 -2.85
CA ARG A 77 4.97 10.60 -3.01
C ARG A 77 6.49 10.46 -3.11
N ASP A 78 7.05 9.58 -2.29
CA ASP A 78 8.48 9.33 -2.14
C ASP A 78 8.72 7.86 -1.77
N ILE A 79 10.00 7.49 -1.61
CA ILE A 79 10.43 6.13 -1.25
C ILE A 79 9.93 5.72 0.14
N TYR A 80 9.80 6.63 1.10
CA TYR A 80 9.30 6.29 2.44
C TYR A 80 7.85 5.81 2.38
N GLY A 81 7.01 6.48 1.58
CA GLY A 81 5.64 6.03 1.33
C GLY A 81 5.56 4.69 0.60
N VAL A 82 6.56 4.32 -0.21
CA VAL A 82 6.65 2.97 -0.80
C VAL A 82 6.91 1.94 0.30
N LEU A 83 7.87 2.21 1.19
CA LEU A 83 8.24 1.30 2.27
C LEU A 83 7.09 1.09 3.27
N GLU A 84 6.40 2.15 3.67
CA GLU A 84 5.22 2.03 4.53
C GLU A 84 4.16 1.10 3.91
N LYS A 85 3.91 1.25 2.61
CA LYS A 85 2.93 0.42 1.90
C LYS A 85 3.36 -1.02 1.74
N PHE A 86 4.65 -1.23 1.49
CA PHE A 86 5.24 -2.55 1.30
C PHE A 86 5.17 -3.38 2.59
N TYR A 87 5.56 -2.79 3.72
CA TYR A 87 5.60 -3.46 5.02
C TYR A 87 4.27 -3.41 5.80
N HIS A 88 3.22 -2.82 5.23
CA HIS A 88 1.94 -2.70 5.93
C HIS A 88 1.38 -4.08 6.32
N GLY A 89 1.18 -4.30 7.63
CA GLY A 89 0.68 -5.56 8.17
C GLY A 89 1.68 -6.73 8.12
N ARG A 90 2.98 -6.46 7.95
CA ARG A 90 4.03 -7.47 7.80
C ARG A 90 5.24 -7.19 8.69
N ASP A 91 5.99 -8.23 9.06
CA ASP A 91 7.29 -8.07 9.70
C ASP A 91 8.35 -7.63 8.66
N LYS A 92 9.19 -6.67 9.03
CA LYS A 92 10.29 -6.19 8.18
C LYS A 92 11.39 -7.23 8.00
N GLY A 93 11.55 -8.15 8.96
CA GLY A 93 12.57 -9.20 8.94
C GLY A 93 12.30 -10.33 7.95
N ASP A 94 11.08 -10.44 7.45
CA ASP A 94 10.62 -11.53 6.58
C ASP A 94 10.94 -11.28 5.10
N PHE A 95 11.33 -10.07 4.71
CA PHE A 95 11.49 -9.67 3.32
C PHE A 95 12.81 -8.94 3.09
N THR A 96 13.43 -9.21 1.94
CA THR A 96 14.60 -8.48 1.45
C THR A 96 14.19 -7.66 0.24
N ILE A 97 14.39 -6.35 0.29
CA ILE A 97 14.23 -5.45 -0.87
C ILE A 97 15.59 -5.29 -1.54
N PHE A 98 15.67 -5.58 -2.84
CA PHE A 98 16.89 -5.46 -3.64
C PHE A 98 16.99 -4.10 -4.35
N SER A 99 15.86 -3.58 -4.83
CA SER A 99 15.83 -2.31 -5.56
C SER A 99 14.49 -1.60 -5.42
N ILE A 100 14.53 -0.28 -5.44
CA ILE A 100 13.37 0.60 -5.56
C ILE A 100 13.70 1.64 -6.63
N THR A 101 13.00 1.57 -7.76
CA THR A 101 13.23 2.42 -8.93
C THR A 101 12.03 3.33 -9.14
N LEU A 102 12.27 4.64 -9.24
CA LEU A 102 11.25 5.60 -9.70
C LEU A 102 11.04 5.40 -11.20
N ASN A 103 9.80 5.16 -11.61
CA ASN A 103 9.43 5.02 -13.01
C ASN A 103 9.30 6.42 -13.64
N PRO A 104 9.82 6.63 -14.87
CA PRO A 104 9.70 7.88 -15.61
C PRO A 104 8.27 8.20 -16.04
#